data_AF-A0A948KE46-F1
#
_entry.id   AF-A0A948KE46-F1
#
_cell.length_a   1.000
_cell.length_b   1.000
_cell.length_c   1.000
_cell.angle_alpha   90.00
_cell.angle_beta   90.00
_cell.angle_gamma   90.00
#
_symmetry.space_group_name_H-M   'P 1'
#
loop_
_entity.id
_entity.type
_entity.pdbx_description
1 polymer ?
#
loop_
_entity_poly.entity_id
_entity_poly.type
_entity_poly.pdbx_seq_one_letter_code
_entity_poly.pdbx_strand_id
1 'polypeptide(L)'
;PLIRDWQGPKFIAATPVPGFEKMATGILSDKGFIEAGGSVAHLCFGLAQLLGCNPIVFVGQDLALGETSHIPLADAAGEVGVTANGQIVWKVKDQRCHLFGDISHGMGPVHQVEGYYGKPVLTNLGLASFLTVFQSIVERHLKSA
;
A
#
# COMPACT_ATOMS: atom_id res chain seq x y z
N PRO A 1 -18.01 -7.12 -24.33
CA PRO A 1 -16.76 -7.92 -24.46
C PRO A 1 -16.40 -8.46 -23.07
N LEU A 2 -15.99 -9.73 -22.95
CA LEU A 2 -15.46 -10.23 -21.68
C LEU A 2 -14.07 -9.60 -21.44
N ILE A 3 -13.71 -9.32 -20.19
CA ILE A 3 -12.37 -8.83 -19.83
C ILE A 3 -11.29 -9.77 -20.39
N ARG A 4 -11.55 -11.08 -20.40
CA ARG A 4 -10.65 -12.09 -20.96
C ARG A 4 -10.26 -11.84 -22.42
N ASP A 5 -11.15 -11.26 -23.21
CA ASP A 5 -10.97 -11.11 -24.65
C ASP A 5 -10.43 -9.71 -25.02
N TRP A 6 -10.18 -8.86 -24.02
CA TRP A 6 -9.62 -7.52 -24.22
C TRP A 6 -8.16 -7.57 -24.67
N GLN A 7 -7.87 -7.00 -25.83
CA GLN A 7 -6.52 -6.89 -26.42
C GLN A 7 -5.95 -5.47 -26.36
N GLY A 8 -6.48 -4.62 -25.48
CA GLY A 8 -6.03 -3.23 -25.38
C GLY A 8 -4.60 -3.09 -24.82
N PRO A 9 -4.18 -1.84 -24.57
CA PRO A 9 -2.85 -1.54 -24.05
C PRO A 9 -2.55 -2.35 -22.78
N LYS A 10 -1.34 -2.90 -22.70
CA LYS A 10 -0.84 -3.64 -21.54
C LYS A 10 0.31 -2.82 -21.00
N PHE A 11 0.37 -2.58 -19.70
CA PHE A 11 1.44 -1.84 -19.05
C PHE A 11 2.21 -2.74 -18.10
N ILE A 12 3.46 -2.38 -17.81
CA ILE A 12 4.24 -3.03 -16.76
C ILE A 12 4.07 -2.22 -15.48
N ALA A 13 3.51 -2.86 -14.45
CA ALA A 13 3.41 -2.30 -13.11
C ALA A 13 4.57 -2.79 -12.25
N ALA A 14 5.47 -1.89 -11.85
CA ALA A 14 6.58 -2.25 -10.97
C ALA A 14 7.09 -1.07 -10.16
N THR A 15 7.82 -1.37 -9.08
CA THR A 15 8.57 -0.36 -8.33
C THR A 15 9.83 0.02 -9.11
N PRO A 16 10.02 1.30 -9.47
CA PRO A 16 11.21 1.73 -10.19
C PRO A 16 12.44 1.59 -9.29
N VAL A 17 13.42 0.82 -9.75
CA VAL A 17 14.75 0.72 -9.14
C VAL A 17 15.77 1.39 -10.06
N PRO A 18 16.89 1.94 -9.54
CA PRO A 18 17.96 2.45 -10.39
C PRO A 18 18.38 1.40 -11.43
N GLY A 19 18.31 1.75 -12.71
CA GLY A 19 18.62 0.82 -13.81
C GLY A 19 17.45 -0.07 -14.25
N PHE A 20 16.22 0.16 -13.77
CA PHE A 20 15.01 -0.56 -14.21
C PHE A 20 14.83 -0.52 -15.73
N GLU A 21 15.13 0.62 -16.37
CA GLU A 21 15.11 0.80 -17.84
C GLU A 21 15.98 -0.23 -18.58
N LYS A 22 17.04 -0.72 -17.93
CA LYS A 22 18.03 -1.66 -18.48
C LYS A 22 17.72 -3.12 -18.13
N MET A 23 16.72 -3.37 -17.29
CA MET A 23 16.29 -4.73 -16.94
C MET A 23 15.37 -5.30 -18.04
N ALA A 24 15.18 -6.62 -18.09
CA ALA A 24 14.29 -7.26 -19.06
C ALA A 24 12.86 -6.68 -19.05
N THR A 25 12.38 -6.19 -17.90
CA THR A 25 11.13 -5.45 -17.75
C THR A 25 11.17 -4.05 -18.38
N GLY A 26 12.30 -3.35 -18.30
CA GLY A 26 12.55 -2.09 -19.03
C GLY A 26 12.71 -2.31 -20.54
N ILE A 27 13.21 -3.46 -20.99
CA ILE A 27 13.27 -3.83 -22.41
C ILE A 27 11.87 -4.18 -22.95
N LEU A 28 10.98 -4.74 -22.13
CA LEU A 28 9.58 -4.99 -22.46
C LEU A 28 8.70 -3.71 -22.41
N SER A 29 9.30 -2.52 -22.22
CA SER A 29 8.63 -1.23 -22.02
C SER A 29 7.96 -0.62 -23.25
N ASP A 30 8.01 -1.24 -24.43
CA ASP A 30 7.13 -0.86 -25.57
C ASP A 30 5.63 -0.88 -25.20
N LYS A 31 5.31 -1.54 -24.09
CA LYS A 31 4.01 -1.64 -23.43
C LYS A 31 3.66 -0.42 -22.54
N GLY A 32 4.63 0.43 -22.23
CA GLY A 32 4.50 1.49 -21.23
C GLY A 32 4.64 0.99 -19.79
N PHE A 33 4.71 1.94 -18.86
CA PHE A 33 5.03 1.69 -17.46
C PHE A 33 4.03 2.37 -16.52
N ILE A 34 3.68 1.68 -15.44
CA ILE A 34 2.95 2.24 -14.31
C ILE A 34 3.84 2.09 -13.08
N GLU A 35 4.18 3.22 -12.48
CA GLU A 35 4.89 3.23 -11.22
C GLU A 35 4.02 2.59 -10.13
N ALA A 36 4.57 1.60 -9.43
CA ALA A 36 3.90 0.89 -8.35
C ALA A 36 4.78 0.85 -7.09
N GLY A 37 4.16 0.45 -5.98
CA GLY A 37 4.82 0.24 -4.70
C GLY A 37 4.41 -1.10 -4.09
N GLY A 38 4.62 -1.27 -2.79
CA GLY A 38 4.31 -2.53 -2.08
C GLY A 38 2.83 -2.79 -1.83
N SER A 39 1.91 -1.95 -2.34
CA SER A 39 0.47 -2.11 -2.15
C SER A 39 -0.31 -1.76 -3.42
N VAL A 40 -1.53 -2.29 -3.52
CA VAL A 40 -2.47 -1.97 -4.62
C VAL A 40 -2.77 -0.48 -4.69
N ALA A 41 -2.79 0.22 -3.55
CA ALA A 41 -3.05 1.65 -3.51
C ALA A 41 -1.95 2.48 -4.22
N HIS A 42 -0.68 2.06 -4.15
CA HIS A 42 0.38 2.69 -4.95
C HIS A 42 0.18 2.48 -6.45
N LEU A 43 -0.22 1.27 -6.87
CA LEU A 43 -0.53 0.97 -8.27
C LEU A 43 -1.68 1.83 -8.78
N CYS A 44 -2.76 1.96 -8.00
CA CYS A 44 -3.88 2.83 -8.34
C CYS A 44 -3.44 4.30 -8.46
N PHE A 45 -2.55 4.75 -7.59
CA PHE A 45 -2.02 6.10 -7.64
C PHE A 45 -1.18 6.34 -8.91
N GLY A 46 -0.24 5.44 -9.23
CA GLY A 46 0.54 5.52 -10.47
C GLY A 46 -0.33 5.44 -11.73
N LEU A 47 -1.39 4.64 -11.71
CA LEU A 47 -2.36 4.59 -12.81
C LEU A 47 -3.13 5.91 -12.97
N ALA A 48 -3.58 6.51 -11.87
CA ALA A 48 -4.26 7.81 -11.91
C ALA A 48 -3.36 8.91 -12.50
N GLN A 49 -2.07 8.89 -12.16
CA GLN A 49 -1.08 9.80 -12.75
C GLN A 49 -0.90 9.56 -14.25
N LEU A 50 -0.76 8.29 -14.67
CA LEU A 50 -0.64 7.93 -16.09
C LEU A 50 -1.86 8.39 -16.91
N LEU A 51 -3.05 8.36 -16.32
CA LEU A 51 -4.29 8.82 -16.95
C LEU A 51 -4.46 10.36 -16.93
N GLY A 52 -3.51 11.10 -16.36
CA GLY A 52 -3.57 12.57 -16.26
C GLY A 52 -4.63 13.07 -15.28
N CYS A 53 -5.06 12.26 -14.31
CA CYS A 53 -6.05 12.67 -13.32
C CYS A 53 -5.50 13.79 -12.42
N ASN A 54 -6.24 14.89 -12.31
CA ASN A 54 -5.96 15.99 -11.40
C ASN A 54 -7.27 16.73 -11.06
N PRO A 55 -7.70 16.81 -9.78
CA PRO A 55 -7.02 16.35 -8.58
C PRO A 55 -7.09 14.84 -8.37
N ILE A 56 -6.17 14.31 -7.56
CA ILE A 56 -6.21 12.95 -7.01
C ILE A 56 -6.49 13.06 -5.51
N VAL A 57 -7.56 12.40 -5.04
CA VAL A 57 -7.97 12.42 -3.63
C VAL A 57 -7.77 11.04 -3.02
N PHE A 58 -7.06 10.97 -1.90
CA PHE A 58 -6.85 9.73 -1.14
C PHE A 58 -7.96 9.54 -0.12
N VAL A 59 -8.57 8.35 -0.10
CA VAL A 59 -9.64 7.99 0.85
C VAL A 59 -9.33 6.61 1.43
N GLY A 60 -9.45 6.46 2.75
CA GLY A 60 -9.18 5.19 3.45
C GLY A 60 -7.70 4.78 3.43
N GLN A 61 -6.80 5.74 3.23
CA GLN A 61 -5.36 5.49 3.21
C GLN A 61 -4.77 5.74 4.61
N ASP A 62 -5.19 4.94 5.60
CA ASP A 62 -4.80 5.18 7.00
C ASP A 62 -3.30 4.98 7.24
N LEU A 63 -2.73 3.89 6.68
CA LEU A 63 -1.31 3.48 6.88
C LEU A 63 -0.88 3.46 8.36
N ALA A 64 -1.86 3.31 9.25
CA ALA A 64 -1.75 3.35 10.69
C ALA A 64 -2.70 2.29 11.26
N LEU A 65 -2.50 1.96 12.53
CA LEU A 65 -3.28 0.97 13.27
C LEU A 65 -4.00 1.64 14.42
N GLY A 66 -5.30 1.36 14.55
CA GLY A 66 -6.10 1.73 15.70
C GLY A 66 -6.23 0.55 16.67
N GLU A 67 -7.35 0.51 17.41
CA GLU A 67 -7.76 -0.68 18.17
C GLU A 67 -8.09 -1.87 17.26
N THR A 68 -8.34 -1.59 15.97
CA THR A 68 -8.55 -2.58 14.91
C THR A 68 -7.64 -2.31 13.72
N SER A 69 -7.31 -3.37 12.97
CA SER A 69 -6.44 -3.28 11.80
C SER A 69 -7.15 -2.76 10.53
N HIS A 70 -8.45 -3.01 10.42
CA HIS A 70 -9.26 -2.67 9.25
C HIS A 70 -10.70 -2.33 9.67
N ILE A 71 -11.50 -1.87 8.71
CA ILE A 71 -12.96 -1.80 8.88
C ILE A 71 -13.55 -3.21 9.11
N PRO A 72 -14.71 -3.33 9.79
CA PRO A 72 -15.29 -4.64 10.13
C PRO A 72 -15.63 -5.56 8.95
N LEU A 73 -15.85 -4.98 7.77
CA LEU A 73 -16.18 -5.71 6.54
C LEU A 73 -14.95 -6.19 5.75
N ALA A 74 -13.74 -5.76 6.15
CA ALA A 74 -12.54 -6.19 5.48
C ALA A 74 -12.23 -7.64 5.81
N ASP A 75 -11.76 -8.37 4.81
CA ASP A 75 -11.22 -9.70 5.03
C ASP A 75 -10.02 -9.61 5.98
N ALA A 76 -9.94 -10.52 6.94
CA ALA A 76 -8.91 -10.50 8.00
C ALA A 76 -8.95 -9.25 8.91
N ALA A 77 -10.08 -8.55 9.03
CA ALA A 77 -10.23 -7.56 10.09
C ALA A 77 -9.95 -8.19 11.47
N GLY A 78 -9.24 -7.47 12.33
CA GLY A 78 -8.90 -7.97 13.66
C GLY A 78 -8.57 -6.87 14.64
N GLU A 79 -8.55 -7.26 15.91
CA GLU A 79 -8.15 -6.40 17.02
C GLU A 79 -6.63 -6.25 17.02
N VAL A 80 -6.16 -5.04 17.34
CA VAL A 80 -4.75 -4.71 17.43
C VAL A 80 -4.43 -4.34 18.88
N GLY A 81 -3.32 -4.85 19.38
CA GLY A 81 -2.79 -4.53 20.69
C GLY A 81 -1.30 -4.27 20.64
N VAL A 82 -0.78 -3.73 21.74
CA VAL A 82 0.67 -3.54 21.94
C VAL A 82 1.05 -4.25 23.24
N THR A 83 2.05 -5.11 23.15
CA THR A 83 2.59 -5.84 24.31
C THR A 83 3.51 -4.95 25.15
N ALA A 84 3.80 -5.37 26.39
CA ALA A 84 4.70 -4.63 27.28
C ALA A 84 6.13 -4.42 26.74
N ASN A 85 6.59 -5.28 25.82
CA ASN A 85 7.87 -5.15 25.13
C ASN A 85 7.79 -4.36 23.80
N GLY A 86 6.68 -3.65 23.55
CA GLY A 86 6.52 -2.77 22.38
C GLY A 86 6.36 -3.52 21.05
N GLN A 87 5.80 -4.73 21.06
CA GLN A 87 5.42 -5.43 19.84
C GLN A 87 3.94 -5.23 19.54
N ILE A 88 3.62 -5.06 18.27
CA ILE A 88 2.24 -5.01 17.80
C ILE A 88 1.76 -6.45 17.63
N VAL A 89 0.60 -6.72 18.20
CA VAL A 89 -0.10 -7.99 18.07
C VAL A 89 -1.46 -7.78 17.41
N TRP A 90 -1.85 -8.73 16.58
CA TRP A 90 -3.11 -8.68 15.83
C TRP A 90 -3.86 -10.00 15.98
N LYS A 91 -5.09 -9.92 16.46
CA LYS A 91 -5.99 -11.06 16.62
C LYS A 91 -7.11 -10.97 15.59
N VAL A 92 -7.09 -11.88 14.63
CA VAL A 92 -8.05 -11.91 13.52
C VAL A 92 -9.43 -12.30 14.01
N LYS A 93 -10.44 -11.49 13.71
CA LYS A 93 -11.84 -11.73 14.11
C LYS A 93 -12.72 -12.18 12.96
N ASP A 94 -12.26 -12.01 11.73
CA ASP A 94 -12.96 -12.49 10.55
C ASP A 94 -12.88 -14.02 10.41
N GLN A 95 -14.01 -14.69 10.62
CA GLN A 95 -14.17 -16.15 10.55
C GLN A 95 -13.84 -16.76 9.17
N ARG A 96 -13.84 -15.94 8.11
CA ARG A 96 -13.51 -16.39 6.74
C ARG A 96 -12.00 -16.47 6.52
N CYS A 97 -11.20 -15.83 7.37
CA CYS A 97 -9.75 -15.79 7.26
C CYS A 97 -9.13 -17.06 7.84
N HIS A 98 -8.16 -17.65 7.14
CA HIS A 98 -7.39 -18.81 7.63
C HIS A 98 -6.56 -18.53 8.90
N LEU A 99 -6.38 -17.25 9.26
CA LEU A 99 -5.68 -16.81 10.47
C LEU A 99 -6.65 -16.59 11.65
N PHE A 100 -7.95 -16.82 11.46
CA PHE A 100 -8.97 -16.72 12.50
C PHE A 100 -8.71 -17.70 13.65
N GLY A 101 -8.89 -17.21 14.88
CA GLY A 101 -8.83 -18.04 16.08
C GLY A 101 -8.38 -17.25 17.31
N ASP A 102 -7.96 -17.98 18.35
CA ASP A 102 -7.52 -17.39 19.62
C ASP A 102 -6.04 -17.01 19.68
N ILE A 103 -5.33 -17.15 18.56
CA ILE A 103 -3.92 -16.83 18.43
C ILE A 103 -3.76 -15.38 17.99
N SER A 104 -2.85 -14.66 18.65
CA SER A 104 -2.39 -13.35 18.21
C SER A 104 -1.15 -13.48 17.33
N HIS A 105 -1.11 -12.72 16.24
CA HIS A 105 -0.02 -12.68 15.27
C HIS A 105 0.82 -11.43 15.47
N GLY A 106 2.15 -11.54 15.42
CA GLY A 106 3.04 -10.39 15.53
C GLY A 106 3.07 -9.57 14.25
N MET A 107 2.95 -8.24 14.36
CA MET A 107 3.11 -7.29 13.24
C MET A 107 4.43 -6.50 13.30
N GLY A 108 5.35 -6.93 14.17
CA GLY A 108 6.64 -6.29 14.41
C GLY A 108 6.60 -5.23 15.51
N PRO A 109 7.71 -4.50 15.71
CA PRO A 109 7.79 -3.47 16.75
C PRO A 109 6.89 -2.29 16.43
N VAL A 110 6.45 -1.61 17.50
CA VAL A 110 5.77 -0.31 17.41
C VAL A 110 6.64 0.67 16.63
N HIS A 111 6.02 1.31 15.64
CA HIS A 111 6.54 2.47 14.97
C HIS A 111 5.51 3.60 15.08
N GLN A 112 5.97 4.84 14.98
CA GLN A 112 5.07 6.00 14.96
C GLN A 112 5.47 6.93 13.83
N VAL A 113 4.46 7.47 13.17
CA VAL A 113 4.60 8.51 12.15
C VAL A 113 3.65 9.67 12.50
N GLU A 114 3.93 10.84 11.96
CA GLU A 114 3.01 11.98 12.07
C GLU A 114 1.69 11.64 11.36
N GLY A 115 0.58 11.66 12.10
CA GLY A 115 -0.74 11.43 11.54
C GLY A 115 -1.28 12.65 10.81
N TYR A 116 -2.27 12.42 9.93
CA TYR A 116 -2.89 13.47 9.12
C TYR A 116 -3.40 14.68 9.91
N TYR A 117 -3.90 14.46 11.15
CA TYR A 117 -4.37 15.51 12.05
C TYR A 117 -3.28 16.09 12.98
N GLY A 118 -1.99 15.87 12.66
CA GLY A 118 -0.83 16.44 13.37
C GLY A 118 -0.44 15.73 14.67
N LYS A 119 -1.07 14.60 15.00
CA LYS A 119 -0.71 13.78 16.18
C LYS A 119 -0.01 12.48 15.73
N PRO A 120 0.97 11.97 16.49
CA PRO A 120 1.58 10.68 16.19
C PRO A 120 0.55 9.55 16.18
N VAL A 121 0.64 8.66 15.19
CA VAL A 121 -0.20 7.48 15.07
C VAL A 121 0.62 6.21 15.09
N LEU A 122 0.08 5.17 15.71
CA LEU A 122 0.70 3.83 15.72
C LEU A 122 0.73 3.28 14.30
N THR A 123 1.87 2.75 13.90
CA THR A 123 2.04 2.00 12.66
C THR A 123 3.11 0.92 12.84
N ASN A 124 3.34 0.12 11.82
CA ASN A 124 4.46 -0.80 11.76
C ASN A 124 5.44 -0.39 10.64
N LEU A 125 6.60 -1.03 10.59
CA LEU A 125 7.63 -0.70 9.59
C LEU A 125 7.15 -0.91 8.14
N GLY A 126 6.29 -1.91 7.90
CA GLY A 126 5.74 -2.18 6.58
C GLY A 126 4.84 -1.05 6.07
N LEU A 127 3.88 -0.63 6.88
CA LEU A 127 2.98 0.48 6.54
C LEU A 127 3.71 1.83 6.49
N ALA A 128 4.70 2.04 7.36
CA ALA A 128 5.58 3.21 7.28
C ALA A 128 6.35 3.25 5.95
N SER A 129 6.84 2.11 5.45
CA SER A 129 7.49 2.04 4.14
C SER A 129 6.54 2.41 3.00
N PHE A 130 5.24 2.09 3.12
CA PHE A 130 4.24 2.50 2.13
C PHE A 130 4.06 4.01 2.12
N LEU A 131 4.04 4.67 3.29
CA LEU A 131 4.00 6.12 3.36
C LEU A 131 5.20 6.75 2.63
N THR A 132 6.41 6.23 2.85
CA THR A 132 7.62 6.70 2.15
C THR A 132 7.52 6.52 0.64
N VAL A 133 6.93 5.41 0.16
CA VAL A 133 6.76 5.18 -1.27
C VAL A 133 5.74 6.15 -1.88
N PHE A 134 4.60 6.40 -1.23
CA PHE A 134 3.66 7.43 -1.69
C PHE A 134 4.32 8.80 -1.81
N GLN A 135 5.06 9.23 -0.78
CA GLN A 135 5.80 10.50 -0.79
C GLN A 135 6.78 10.55 -1.96
N SER A 136 7.53 9.47 -2.18
CA SER A 136 8.49 9.37 -3.26
C SER A 136 7.85 9.49 -4.65
N ILE A 137 6.68 8.87 -4.86
CA ILE A 137 5.92 8.97 -6.12
C ILE A 137 5.42 10.41 -6.33
N VAL A 138 4.87 11.05 -5.28
CA VAL A 138 4.42 12.45 -5.35
C VAL A 138 5.58 13.39 -5.71
N GLU A 139 6.73 13.26 -5.04
CA GLU A 139 7.90 14.10 -5.28
C GLU A 139 8.45 13.97 -6.70
N ARG A 140 8.49 12.75 -7.25
CA ARG A 140 8.90 12.53 -8.64
C ARG A 140 7.94 13.19 -9.62
N HIS A 141 6.63 13.06 -9.38
CA HIS A 141 5.62 13.64 -10.23
C HIS A 141 5.65 15.18 -10.23
N LEU A 142 5.79 15.79 -9.06
CA LEU A 142 5.91 17.26 -8.92
C LEU A 142 7.19 17.81 -9.59
N LYS A 143 8.26 17.02 -9.70
CA LYS A 143 9.48 17.40 -10.42
C LYS A 143 9.37 17.25 -11.94
N SER A 144 8.44 16.43 -12.42
CA SER A 144 8.22 16.15 -13.85
C SER A 144 7.11 16.98 -14.49
N ALA A 145 6.28 17.66 -13.69
CA ALA A 145 5.22 18.56 -14.11
C ALA A 145 5.75 19.99 -14.30
#